data_AF-A0A923IKN4-F1
#
_entry.id   AF-A0A923IKN4-F1
#
_cell.length_a   1.000
_cell.length_b   1.000
_cell.length_c   1.000
_cell.angle_alpha   90.00
_cell.angle_beta   90.00
_cell.angle_gamma   90.00
#
_symmetry.space_group_name_H-M   'P 1'
#
loop_
_entity.id
_entity.type
_entity.pdbx_description
1 polymer ?
#
loop_
_entity_poly.entity_id
_entity_poly.type
_entity_poly.pdbx_seq_one_letter_code
_entity_poly.pdbx_strand_id
1 'polypeptide(L)'
;MKTIEKSGNTSFTIVVVLLIAAIIGTGLFYSSNRSLTKNLNTEKLKSEMMLSEKLELQKEIENFKNQINSLTGRNADLDKLLAETSQKLSEKEAQLNRIVRENGNIKTLKKELAELAQLKKDFENQVAALNETIQKLNKEIDAMNETITSLQKENKQLATNLEILSSLTADNYLVETTKRKDRLTVIAKRAKKITMSFNVPENMVEDISFKLTKPDGTQVDGKDSGIAFKVVTGDEGLTASISGGTIEVSKKIEMIYTPKEKQKPGIYKIEMYNGDKYIGACNVKLR
;
A
#
# COMPACT_ATOMS: atom_id res chain seq x y z
N MET A 1 91.86 -81.94 -52.42
CA MET A 1 91.68 -80.66 -53.12
C MET A 1 90.72 -79.80 -52.31
N LYS A 2 91.22 -78.66 -51.79
CA LYS A 2 90.53 -77.51 -51.15
C LYS A 2 89.31 -77.72 -50.23
N THR A 3 89.52 -77.33 -48.97
CA THR A 3 88.57 -76.74 -48.03
C THR A 3 87.74 -75.61 -48.65
N ILE A 4 86.44 -75.58 -48.37
CA ILE A 4 85.63 -74.35 -48.29
C ILE A 4 84.67 -74.51 -47.10
N GLU A 5 84.98 -73.81 -46.00
CA GLU A 5 84.05 -73.50 -44.93
C GLU A 5 82.85 -72.72 -45.48
N LYS A 6 81.64 -73.04 -45.02
CA LYS A 6 80.46 -72.16 -45.16
C LYS A 6 79.87 -71.85 -43.79
N SER A 7 80.65 -71.09 -43.01
CA SER A 7 80.16 -70.25 -41.92
C SER A 7 79.35 -69.10 -42.55
N GLY A 8 78.06 -68.95 -42.21
CA GLY A 8 77.30 -67.80 -42.72
C GLY A 8 75.78 -67.80 -42.68
N ASN A 9 75.08 -68.72 -42.00
CA ASN A 9 73.60 -68.70 -41.98
C ASN A 9 72.94 -68.50 -40.60
N THR A 10 73.64 -68.70 -39.49
CA THR A 10 73.07 -68.53 -38.13
C THR A 10 73.04 -67.07 -37.68
N SER A 11 74.08 -66.28 -37.98
CA SER A 11 74.08 -64.84 -37.68
C SER A 11 73.05 -64.07 -38.51
N PHE A 12 72.85 -64.45 -39.78
CA PHE A 12 71.86 -63.81 -40.65
C PHE A 12 70.42 -64.13 -40.23
N THR A 13 70.12 -65.37 -39.82
CA THR A 13 68.79 -65.74 -39.31
C THR A 13 68.45 -65.05 -37.99
N ILE A 14 69.42 -64.91 -37.07
CA ILE A 14 69.20 -64.20 -35.80
C ILE A 14 68.90 -62.71 -36.05
N VAL A 15 69.63 -62.07 -36.98
CA VAL A 15 69.39 -60.66 -37.35
C VAL A 15 68.03 -60.47 -38.01
N VAL A 16 67.60 -61.39 -38.87
CA VAL A 16 66.29 -61.36 -39.52
C VAL A 16 65.15 -61.54 -38.50
N VAL A 17 65.30 -62.45 -37.53
CA VAL A 17 64.30 -62.66 -36.47
C VAL A 17 64.20 -61.43 -35.55
N LEU A 18 65.33 -60.80 -35.20
CA LEU A 18 65.34 -59.55 -34.43
C LEU A 18 64.68 -58.38 -35.16
N LEU A 19 64.91 -58.26 -36.48
CA LEU A 19 64.25 -57.24 -37.30
C LEU A 19 62.74 -57.44 -37.38
N ILE A 20 62.28 -58.67 -37.54
CA ILE A 20 60.85 -59.00 -37.55
C ILE A 20 60.22 -58.70 -36.18
N ALA A 21 60.89 -59.06 -35.08
CA ALA A 21 60.43 -58.73 -33.73
C ALA A 21 60.36 -57.21 -33.49
N ALA A 22 61.32 -56.44 -33.99
CA ALA A 22 61.32 -54.98 -33.91
C ALA A 22 60.18 -54.35 -34.73
N ILE A 23 59.87 -54.88 -35.91
CA ILE A 23 58.76 -54.41 -36.75
C ILE A 23 57.41 -54.72 -36.10
N ILE A 24 57.24 -55.90 -35.52
CA ILE A 24 56.02 -56.27 -34.78
C ILE A 24 55.89 -55.41 -33.52
N GLY A 25 56.97 -55.23 -32.76
CA GLY A 25 56.99 -54.40 -31.56
C GLY A 25 56.64 -52.94 -31.86
N THR A 26 57.21 -52.37 -32.92
CA THR A 26 56.88 -50.99 -33.37
C THR A 26 55.47 -50.88 -33.93
N GLY A 27 54.96 -51.90 -34.64
CA GLY A 27 53.58 -51.95 -35.10
C GLY A 27 52.56 -52.03 -33.96
N LEU A 28 52.82 -52.86 -32.95
CA LEU A 28 51.98 -52.96 -31.74
C LEU A 28 52.06 -51.69 -30.87
N PHE A 29 53.25 -51.10 -30.75
CA PHE A 29 53.45 -49.83 -30.03
C PHE A 29 52.75 -48.68 -30.74
N TYR A 30 52.86 -48.57 -32.07
CA TYR A 30 52.18 -47.54 -32.85
C TYR A 30 50.65 -47.72 -32.83
N SER A 31 50.16 -48.96 -32.94
CA SER A 31 48.74 -49.30 -32.79
C SER A 31 48.20 -48.92 -31.41
N SER A 32 48.92 -49.30 -30.34
CA SER A 32 48.55 -48.97 -28.97
C SER A 32 48.60 -47.47 -28.72
N ASN A 33 49.64 -46.79 -29.21
CA ASN A 33 49.80 -45.34 -29.09
C ASN A 33 48.70 -44.57 -29.85
N ARG A 34 48.25 -45.09 -31.00
CA ARG A 34 47.14 -44.53 -31.79
C ARG A 34 45.77 -44.74 -31.13
N SER A 35 45.59 -45.87 -30.44
CA SER A 35 44.40 -46.12 -29.61
C SER A 35 44.37 -45.20 -28.39
N LEU A 36 45.51 -45.05 -27.70
CA LEU A 36 45.65 -44.13 -26.57
C LEU A 36 45.37 -42.68 -26.97
N THR A 37 45.95 -42.19 -28.07
CA THR A 37 45.70 -40.81 -28.55
C THR A 37 44.25 -40.58 -28.98
N LYS A 38 43.60 -41.56 -29.60
CA LYS A 38 42.16 -41.46 -29.91
C LYS A 38 41.32 -41.39 -28.64
N ASN A 39 41.58 -42.25 -27.65
CA ASN A 39 40.86 -42.26 -26.38
C ASN A 39 41.05 -40.95 -25.59
N LEU A 40 42.28 -40.42 -25.57
CA LEU A 40 42.61 -39.14 -24.93
C LEU A 40 41.89 -37.96 -25.60
N ASN A 41 41.83 -37.93 -26.93
CA ASN A 41 41.12 -36.88 -27.67
C ASN A 41 39.60 -36.97 -27.46
N THR A 42 39.02 -38.17 -27.41
CA THR A 42 37.59 -38.33 -27.10
C THR A 42 37.25 -37.94 -25.67
N GLU A 43 38.13 -38.21 -24.70
CA GLU A 43 37.94 -37.77 -23.31
C GLU A 43 38.09 -36.24 -23.17
N LYS A 44 39.06 -35.63 -23.87
CA LYS A 44 39.19 -34.17 -23.92
C LYS A 44 37.94 -33.49 -24.51
N LEU A 45 37.43 -33.96 -25.65
CA LEU A 45 36.22 -33.43 -26.27
C LEU A 45 34.99 -33.53 -25.35
N LYS A 46 34.82 -34.66 -24.65
CA LYS A 46 33.75 -34.82 -23.67
C LYS A 46 33.92 -33.89 -22.48
N SER A 47 35.14 -33.74 -21.96
CA SER A 47 35.46 -32.83 -20.87
C SER A 47 35.20 -31.37 -21.26
N GLU A 48 35.51 -30.97 -22.50
CA GLU A 48 35.25 -29.63 -23.03
C GLU A 48 33.75 -29.35 -23.19
N MET A 49 32.98 -30.31 -23.74
CA MET A 49 31.51 -30.19 -23.78
C MET A 49 30.90 -30.06 -22.39
N MET A 50 31.34 -30.88 -21.43
CA MET A 50 30.87 -30.82 -20.05
C MET A 50 31.21 -29.49 -19.37
N LEU A 51 32.40 -28.95 -19.64
CA LEU A 51 32.80 -27.64 -19.12
C LEU A 51 31.95 -26.52 -19.71
N SER A 52 31.63 -26.60 -21.01
CA SER A 52 30.73 -25.63 -21.67
C SER A 52 29.33 -25.67 -21.07
N GLU A 53 28.76 -26.86 -20.91
CA GLU A 53 27.42 -27.04 -20.33
C GLU A 53 27.40 -26.60 -18.85
N LYS A 54 28.47 -26.84 -18.09
CA LYS A 54 28.65 -26.29 -16.75
C LYS A 54 28.65 -24.77 -16.74
N LEU A 55 29.40 -24.13 -17.64
CA LEU A 55 29.50 -22.66 -17.69
C LEU A 55 28.16 -22.02 -18.04
N GLU A 56 27.40 -22.63 -18.94
CA GLU A 56 26.04 -22.21 -19.28
C GLU A 56 25.12 -22.30 -18.06
N LEU A 57 25.13 -23.45 -17.36
CA LEU A 57 24.37 -23.64 -16.13
C LEU A 57 24.79 -22.66 -15.02
N GLN A 58 26.08 -22.35 -14.86
CA GLN A 58 26.55 -21.36 -13.89
C GLN A 58 26.03 -19.96 -14.19
N LYS A 59 26.04 -19.56 -15.47
CA LYS A 59 25.49 -18.28 -15.92
C LYS A 59 23.99 -18.17 -15.66
N GLU A 60 23.26 -19.26 -15.89
CA GLU A 60 21.83 -19.32 -15.60
C GLU A 60 21.53 -19.29 -14.09
N ILE A 61 22.32 -20.00 -13.27
CA ILE A 61 22.24 -19.94 -11.79
C ILE A 61 22.44 -18.50 -11.29
N GLU A 62 23.40 -17.77 -11.87
CA GLU A 62 23.64 -16.37 -11.54
C GLU A 62 22.44 -15.48 -11.90
N ASN A 63 21.85 -15.70 -13.08
CA ASN A 63 20.61 -15.01 -13.48
C ASN A 63 19.44 -15.30 -12.52
N PHE A 64 19.30 -16.54 -12.05
CA PHE A 64 18.29 -16.90 -11.05
C PHE A 64 18.53 -16.24 -9.70
N LYS A 65 19.78 -16.20 -9.22
CA LYS A 65 20.12 -15.46 -7.99
C LYS A 65 19.71 -13.99 -8.10
N ASN A 66 19.93 -13.38 -9.26
CA ASN A 66 19.51 -12.00 -9.50
C ASN A 66 17.99 -11.83 -9.51
N GLN A 67 17.25 -12.76 -10.13
CA GLN A 67 15.79 -12.75 -10.09
C GLN A 67 15.24 -12.93 -8.67
N ILE A 68 15.77 -13.88 -7.90
CA ILE A 68 15.39 -14.09 -6.50
C ILE A 68 15.66 -12.82 -5.68
N ASN A 69 16.86 -12.24 -5.82
CA ASN A 69 17.22 -11.01 -5.11
C ASN A 69 16.29 -9.83 -5.47
N SER A 70 15.78 -9.76 -6.70
CA SER A 70 14.80 -8.74 -7.11
C SER A 70 13.41 -8.90 -6.46
N LEU A 71 13.11 -10.09 -5.94
CA LEU A 71 11.84 -10.46 -5.32
C LEU A 71 11.89 -10.43 -3.78
N THR A 72 13.09 -10.52 -3.20
CA THR A 72 13.33 -10.43 -1.76
C THR A 72 12.87 -9.08 -1.18
N GLY A 73 12.23 -9.12 -0.02
CA GLY A 73 11.80 -7.94 0.75
C GLY A 73 10.41 -7.41 0.41
N ARG A 74 9.62 -8.15 -0.40
CA ARG A 74 8.24 -7.79 -0.74
C ARG A 74 7.20 -8.41 0.20
N ASN A 75 7.49 -9.55 0.84
CA ASN A 75 6.56 -10.24 1.75
C ASN A 75 7.31 -11.31 2.58
N ALA A 76 7.02 -11.42 3.88
CA ALA A 76 7.75 -12.29 4.80
C ALA A 76 7.58 -13.81 4.54
N ASP A 77 6.40 -14.26 4.12
CA ASP A 77 6.17 -15.66 3.74
C ASP A 77 6.84 -15.97 2.39
N LEU A 78 6.90 -14.98 1.50
CA LEU A 78 7.64 -15.06 0.24
C LEU A 78 9.15 -15.10 0.50
N ASP A 79 9.66 -14.32 1.44
CA ASP A 79 11.08 -14.31 1.80
C ASP A 79 11.53 -15.66 2.36
N LYS A 80 10.65 -16.35 3.11
CA LYS A 80 10.91 -17.71 3.59
C LYS A 80 11.02 -18.71 2.44
N LEU A 81 10.08 -18.68 1.49
CA LEU A 81 10.10 -19.55 0.32
C LEU A 81 11.30 -19.26 -0.60
N LEU A 82 11.66 -17.98 -0.77
CA LEU A 82 12.86 -17.56 -1.52
C LEU A 82 14.14 -18.01 -0.82
N ALA A 83 14.20 -17.99 0.50
CA ALA A 83 15.34 -18.48 1.28
C ALA A 83 15.50 -20.01 1.15
N GLU A 84 14.42 -20.78 1.28
CA GLU A 84 14.42 -22.23 1.06
C GLU A 84 14.85 -22.59 -0.37
N THR A 85 14.40 -21.81 -1.35
CA THR A 85 14.75 -21.98 -2.77
C THR A 85 16.22 -21.65 -3.02
N SER A 86 16.73 -20.56 -2.45
CA SER A 86 18.15 -20.17 -2.53
C SER A 86 19.07 -21.20 -1.90
N GLN A 87 18.65 -21.79 -0.78
CA GLN A 87 19.40 -22.85 -0.11
C GLN A 87 19.49 -24.10 -1.00
N LYS A 88 18.37 -24.57 -1.55
CA LYS A 88 18.35 -25.72 -2.46
C LYS A 88 19.21 -25.49 -3.71
N LEU A 89 19.18 -24.27 -4.26
CA LEU A 89 20.01 -23.90 -5.40
C LEU A 89 21.51 -23.97 -5.05
N SER A 90 21.90 -23.47 -3.87
CA SER A 90 23.28 -23.51 -3.39
C SER A 90 23.78 -24.94 -3.15
N GLU A 91 22.95 -25.80 -2.54
CA GLU A 91 23.25 -27.21 -2.32
C GLU A 91 23.53 -27.95 -3.63
N LYS A 92 22.74 -27.65 -4.67
CA LYS A 92 22.88 -28.27 -6.00
C LYS A 92 24.08 -27.74 -6.78
N GLU A 93 24.35 -26.45 -6.69
CA GLU A 93 25.58 -25.85 -7.24
C GLU A 93 26.84 -26.46 -6.61
N ALA A 94 26.80 -26.74 -5.30
CA ALA A 94 27.88 -27.43 -4.60
C ALA A 94 28.05 -28.89 -5.05
N GLN A 95 26.95 -29.62 -5.27
CA GLN A 95 26.98 -30.99 -5.80
C GLN A 95 27.59 -31.04 -7.20
N LEU A 96 27.14 -30.16 -8.11
CA LEU A 96 27.69 -30.04 -9.46
C LEU A 96 29.20 -29.78 -9.44
N ASN A 97 29.65 -28.85 -8.59
CA ASN A 97 31.07 -28.51 -8.46
C ASN A 97 31.93 -29.66 -7.92
N ARG A 98 31.41 -30.51 -7.02
CA ARG A 98 32.13 -31.70 -6.52
C ARG A 98 32.32 -32.74 -7.61
N ILE A 99 31.28 -33.00 -8.39
CA ILE A 99 31.28 -34.04 -9.41
C ILE A 99 32.17 -33.70 -10.60
N VAL A 100 32.21 -32.43 -10.98
CA VAL A 100 33.17 -31.92 -11.97
C VAL A 100 34.62 -32.09 -11.49
N ARG A 101 34.88 -31.97 -10.18
CA ARG A 101 36.22 -32.19 -9.60
C ARG A 101 36.59 -33.67 -9.50
N GLU A 102 35.62 -34.55 -9.31
CA GLU A 102 35.82 -35.99 -9.10
C GLU A 102 35.93 -36.81 -10.40
N ASN A 103 35.84 -36.20 -11.58
CA ASN A 103 35.90 -36.90 -12.89
C ASN A 103 34.88 -38.07 -12.96
N GLY A 104 33.68 -37.83 -12.44
CA GLY A 104 32.62 -38.83 -12.33
C GLY A 104 32.26 -39.48 -13.69
N ASN A 105 31.85 -40.75 -13.65
CA ASN A 105 31.45 -41.51 -14.82
C ASN A 105 30.42 -40.72 -15.66
N ILE A 106 30.68 -40.51 -16.96
CA ILE A 106 29.87 -39.65 -17.84
C ILE A 106 28.35 -39.93 -17.76
N LYS A 107 27.97 -41.17 -17.45
CA LYS A 107 26.58 -41.59 -17.26
C LYS A 107 25.93 -41.02 -15.98
N THR A 108 26.67 -40.89 -14.88
CA THR A 108 26.17 -40.26 -13.65
C THR A 108 26.08 -38.74 -13.82
N LEU A 109 27.06 -38.11 -14.47
CA LEU A 109 26.98 -36.68 -14.82
C LEU A 109 25.72 -36.37 -15.64
N LYS A 110 25.43 -37.14 -16.71
CA LYS A 110 24.24 -36.91 -17.54
C LYS A 110 22.93 -37.05 -16.76
N LYS A 111 22.85 -38.01 -15.84
CA LYS A 111 21.66 -38.21 -15.01
C LYS A 111 21.44 -37.01 -14.08
N GLU A 112 22.49 -36.56 -13.40
CA GLU A 112 22.40 -35.43 -12.49
C GLU A 112 22.16 -34.10 -13.21
N LEU A 113 22.68 -33.95 -14.43
CA LEU A 113 22.40 -32.80 -15.28
C LEU A 113 20.94 -32.75 -15.71
N ALA A 114 20.35 -33.90 -16.04
CA ALA A 114 18.91 -34.00 -16.31
C ALA A 114 18.06 -33.71 -15.06
N GLU A 115 18.46 -34.20 -13.88
CA GLU A 115 17.79 -33.87 -12.61
C GLU A 115 17.90 -32.37 -12.28
N LEU A 116 19.04 -31.74 -12.55
CA LEU A 116 19.26 -30.31 -12.37
C LEU A 116 18.42 -29.48 -13.35
N ALA A 117 18.32 -29.91 -14.62
CA ALA A 117 17.47 -29.27 -15.62
C ALA A 117 15.98 -29.34 -15.26
N GLN A 118 15.53 -30.47 -14.71
CA GLN A 118 14.15 -30.59 -14.22
C GLN A 118 13.91 -29.68 -13.01
N LEU A 119 14.83 -29.67 -12.05
CA LEU A 119 14.73 -28.80 -10.88
C LEU A 119 14.72 -27.31 -11.26
N LYS A 120 15.52 -26.93 -12.26
CA LYS A 120 15.49 -25.58 -12.86
C LYS A 120 14.10 -25.25 -13.38
N LYS A 121 13.49 -26.12 -14.18
CA LYS A 121 12.16 -25.89 -14.73
C LYS A 121 11.11 -25.73 -13.63
N ASP A 122 11.19 -26.54 -12.59
CA ASP A 122 10.28 -26.43 -11.44
C ASP A 122 10.46 -25.10 -10.71
N PHE A 123 11.69 -24.59 -10.60
CA PHE A 123 11.96 -23.28 -10.02
C PHE A 123 11.51 -22.11 -10.91
N GLU A 124 11.70 -22.18 -12.24
CA GLU A 124 11.16 -21.18 -13.17
C GLU A 124 9.64 -21.03 -13.01
N ASN A 125 8.94 -22.17 -12.90
CA ASN A 125 7.49 -22.17 -12.68
C ASN A 125 7.11 -21.54 -11.33
N GLN A 126 7.86 -21.82 -10.26
CA GLN A 126 7.61 -21.21 -8.94
C GLN A 126 7.83 -19.69 -8.99
N VAL A 127 8.93 -19.21 -9.58
CA VAL A 127 9.21 -17.78 -9.71
C VAL A 127 8.15 -17.07 -10.56
N ALA A 128 7.68 -17.70 -11.64
CA ALA A 128 6.59 -17.15 -12.46
C ALA A 128 5.29 -17.01 -11.64
N ALA A 129 4.88 -18.05 -10.93
CA ALA A 129 3.69 -18.03 -10.07
C ALA A 129 3.79 -16.98 -8.95
N LEU A 130 4.99 -16.80 -8.38
CA LEU A 130 5.24 -15.77 -7.37
C LEU A 130 5.10 -14.36 -7.96
N ASN A 131 5.65 -14.13 -9.15
CA ASN A 131 5.51 -12.84 -9.84
C ASN A 131 4.04 -12.50 -10.15
N GLU A 132 3.26 -13.47 -10.61
CA GLU A 132 1.82 -13.29 -10.84
C GLU A 132 1.07 -12.93 -9.55
N THR A 133 1.40 -13.61 -8.46
CA THR A 133 0.81 -13.34 -7.13
C THR A 133 1.13 -11.92 -6.66
N ILE A 134 2.39 -11.49 -6.79
CA ILE A 134 2.81 -10.13 -6.42
C ILE A 134 2.09 -9.08 -7.26
N GLN A 135 1.98 -9.29 -8.57
CA GLN A 135 1.24 -8.36 -9.45
C GLN A 135 -0.23 -8.26 -9.07
N LYS A 136 -0.86 -9.39 -8.71
CA LYS A 136 -2.25 -9.42 -8.25
C LYS A 136 -2.42 -8.65 -6.94
N LEU A 137 -1.57 -8.92 -5.95
CA LEU A 137 -1.62 -8.24 -4.65
C LEU A 137 -1.40 -6.72 -4.78
N ASN A 138 -0.46 -6.29 -5.63
CA ASN A 138 -0.26 -4.87 -5.88
C ASN A 138 -1.50 -4.19 -6.46
N LYS A 139 -2.18 -4.84 -7.43
CA LYS A 139 -3.45 -4.32 -7.98
C LYS A 139 -4.56 -4.23 -6.93
N GLU A 140 -4.65 -5.21 -6.04
CA GLU A 140 -5.63 -5.20 -4.94
C GLU A 140 -5.33 -4.06 -3.94
N ILE A 141 -4.06 -3.84 -3.62
CA ILE A 141 -3.61 -2.72 -2.77
C ILE A 141 -3.97 -1.37 -3.41
N ASP A 142 -3.71 -1.19 -4.71
CA ASP A 142 -4.03 0.05 -5.42
C ASP A 142 -5.54 0.32 -5.40
N ALA A 143 -6.36 -0.69 -5.70
CA ALA A 143 -7.82 -0.58 -5.65
C ALA A 143 -8.35 -0.27 -4.24
N MET A 144 -7.75 -0.87 -3.20
CA MET A 144 -8.08 -0.56 -1.80
C MET A 144 -7.72 0.89 -1.45
N ASN A 145 -6.57 1.39 -1.89
CA ASN A 145 -6.13 2.77 -1.63
C ASN A 145 -7.04 3.79 -2.31
N GLU A 146 -7.49 3.54 -3.55
CA GLU A 146 -8.49 4.37 -4.23
C GLU A 146 -9.82 4.39 -3.46
N THR A 147 -10.27 3.22 -3.01
CA THR A 147 -11.50 3.10 -2.21
C THR A 147 -11.42 3.87 -0.90
N ILE A 148 -10.30 3.72 -0.16
CA ILE A 148 -10.04 4.45 1.08
C ILE A 148 -10.07 5.96 0.84
N THR A 149 -9.41 6.43 -0.22
CA THR A 149 -9.38 7.86 -0.57
C THR A 149 -10.78 8.39 -0.88
N SER A 150 -11.58 7.61 -1.61
CA SER A 150 -12.98 7.95 -1.90
C SER A 150 -13.83 8.05 -0.64
N LEU A 151 -13.76 7.02 0.23
CA LEU A 151 -14.50 6.99 1.50
C LEU A 151 -14.08 8.11 2.44
N GLN A 152 -12.79 8.46 2.48
CA GLN A 152 -12.32 9.61 3.27
C GLN A 152 -12.90 10.93 2.76
N LYS A 153 -13.02 11.10 1.44
CA LYS A 153 -13.65 12.28 0.84
C LYS A 153 -15.14 12.34 1.18
N GLU A 154 -15.85 11.24 1.04
CA GLU A 154 -17.28 11.15 1.36
C GLU A 154 -17.53 11.41 2.85
N ASN A 155 -16.74 10.82 3.74
CA ASN A 155 -16.83 11.08 5.18
C ASN A 155 -16.59 12.55 5.53
N LYS A 156 -15.61 13.22 4.89
CA LYS A 156 -15.39 14.66 5.08
C LYS A 156 -16.60 15.46 4.63
N GLN A 157 -17.19 15.13 3.48
CA GLN A 157 -18.39 15.78 2.98
C GLN A 157 -19.59 15.58 3.91
N LEU A 158 -19.81 14.35 4.39
CA LEU A 158 -20.87 14.03 5.35
C LEU A 158 -20.67 14.76 6.67
N ALA A 159 -19.44 14.84 7.18
CA ALA A 159 -19.12 15.59 8.40
C ALA A 159 -19.45 17.08 8.23
N THR A 160 -19.04 17.70 7.11
CA THR A 160 -19.39 19.10 6.82
C THR A 160 -20.90 19.30 6.68
N ASN A 161 -21.61 18.39 6.00
CA ASN A 161 -23.06 18.46 5.86
C ASN A 161 -23.77 18.34 7.21
N LEU A 162 -23.31 17.43 8.07
CA LEU A 162 -23.84 17.26 9.42
C LEU A 162 -23.59 18.50 10.28
N GLU A 163 -22.42 19.13 10.15
CA GLU A 163 -22.11 20.38 10.82
C GLU A 163 -23.05 21.51 10.35
N ILE A 164 -23.30 21.63 9.04
CA ILE A 164 -24.25 22.59 8.47
C ILE A 164 -25.67 22.31 8.99
N LEU A 165 -26.13 21.06 8.93
CA LEU A 165 -27.46 20.68 9.41
C LEU A 165 -27.62 20.96 10.89
N SER A 166 -26.63 20.63 11.72
CA SER A 166 -26.65 20.94 13.14
C SER A 166 -26.79 22.45 13.37
N SER A 167 -26.08 23.29 12.61
CA SER A 167 -26.18 24.75 12.68
C SER A 167 -27.53 25.35 12.28
N LEU A 168 -28.38 24.60 11.56
CA LEU A 168 -29.69 25.04 11.07
C LEU A 168 -30.86 24.67 12.00
N THR A 169 -30.62 23.94 13.09
CA THR A 169 -31.68 23.33 13.93
C THR A 169 -32.32 24.26 14.98
N ALA A 170 -32.08 25.57 14.91
CA ALA A 170 -32.76 26.48 15.81
C ALA A 170 -34.27 26.47 15.54
N ASP A 171 -35.08 26.27 16.58
CA ASP A 171 -36.54 26.13 16.50
C ASP A 171 -37.24 26.97 17.58
N ASN A 172 -38.58 27.07 17.54
CA ASN A 172 -39.40 27.81 18.51
C ASN A 172 -39.03 29.30 18.62
N TYR A 173 -38.85 29.95 17.47
CA TYR A 173 -38.59 31.38 17.40
C TYR A 173 -39.80 32.20 17.88
N LEU A 174 -39.56 33.05 18.88
CA LEU A 174 -40.53 34.01 19.39
C LEU A 174 -39.86 35.37 19.49
N VAL A 175 -40.52 36.40 18.96
CA VAL A 175 -40.05 37.77 19.11
C VAL A 175 -41.14 38.64 19.72
N GLU A 176 -40.80 39.26 20.85
CA GLU A 176 -41.70 40.07 21.64
C GLU A 176 -41.15 41.47 21.79
N THR A 177 -42.04 42.46 21.73
CA THR A 177 -41.70 43.86 21.96
C THR A 177 -42.56 44.39 23.09
N THR A 178 -41.91 44.89 24.14
CA THR A 178 -42.56 45.27 25.40
C THR A 178 -42.27 46.71 25.79
N LYS A 179 -43.25 47.34 26.46
CA LYS A 179 -43.11 48.65 27.13
C LYS A 179 -42.90 48.45 28.64
N ARG A 180 -42.98 49.53 29.42
CA ARG A 180 -42.92 49.48 30.89
C ARG A 180 -43.85 48.39 31.47
N LYS A 181 -43.37 47.72 32.53
CA LYS A 181 -44.05 46.57 33.18
C LYS A 181 -44.30 45.40 32.22
N ASP A 182 -43.38 45.18 31.28
CA ASP A 182 -43.35 44.07 30.32
C ASP A 182 -44.63 43.86 29.48
N ARG A 183 -45.43 44.92 29.28
CA ARG A 183 -46.65 44.84 28.46
C ARG A 183 -46.28 44.84 26.97
N LEU A 184 -46.86 43.95 26.18
CA LEU A 184 -46.65 43.91 24.73
C LEU A 184 -47.03 45.24 24.04
N THR A 185 -46.28 45.62 23.01
CA THR A 185 -46.52 46.82 22.21
C THR A 185 -45.92 46.69 20.82
N VAL A 186 -46.72 46.94 19.78
CA VAL A 186 -46.20 47.09 18.42
C VAL A 186 -45.77 48.52 18.08
N ILE A 187 -45.99 49.48 18.99
CA ILE A 187 -45.70 50.90 18.76
C ILE A 187 -44.21 51.19 19.06
N ALA A 188 -43.46 51.61 18.04
CA ALA A 188 -42.02 51.86 18.09
C ALA A 188 -41.65 52.83 19.20
N LYS A 189 -42.29 54.00 19.26
CA LYS A 189 -42.02 55.03 20.28
C LYS A 189 -42.27 54.56 21.73
N ARG A 190 -43.04 53.48 21.92
CA ARG A 190 -43.36 52.88 23.22
C ARG A 190 -42.53 51.64 23.54
N ALA A 191 -41.87 51.05 22.55
CA ALA A 191 -41.02 49.88 22.74
C ALA A 191 -39.83 50.25 23.65
N LYS A 192 -39.67 49.46 24.71
CA LYS A 192 -38.58 49.58 25.70
C LYS A 192 -37.66 48.38 25.70
N LYS A 193 -38.15 47.23 25.23
CA LYS A 193 -37.38 45.99 25.12
C LYS A 193 -37.88 45.20 23.92
N ILE A 194 -36.94 44.67 23.14
CA ILE A 194 -37.19 43.67 22.10
C ILE A 194 -36.51 42.40 22.58
N THR A 195 -37.28 41.34 22.81
CA THR A 195 -36.76 40.03 23.21
C THR A 195 -36.97 39.06 22.07
N MET A 196 -35.91 38.39 21.62
CA MET A 196 -35.99 37.26 20.71
C MET A 196 -35.57 36.01 21.46
N SER A 197 -36.38 34.95 21.39
CA SER A 197 -36.07 33.66 21.99
C SER A 197 -36.23 32.52 21.01
N PHE A 198 -35.40 31.49 21.14
CA PHE A 198 -35.41 30.29 20.32
C PHE A 198 -34.69 29.16 21.05
N ASN A 199 -34.91 27.93 20.61
CA ASN A 199 -34.29 26.73 21.14
C ASN A 199 -33.16 26.30 20.21
N VAL A 200 -32.02 25.90 20.78
CA VAL A 200 -30.92 25.27 20.06
C VAL A 200 -30.47 24.01 20.79
N PRO A 201 -29.96 23.00 20.08
CA PRO A 201 -29.15 21.95 20.67
C PRO A 201 -28.05 22.47 21.61
N GLU A 202 -27.82 21.76 22.70
CA GLU A 202 -26.86 22.15 23.74
C GLU A 202 -25.43 22.39 23.21
N ASN A 203 -25.00 21.59 22.24
CA ASN A 203 -23.67 21.69 21.61
C ASN A 203 -23.44 22.96 20.78
N MET A 204 -24.47 23.78 20.57
CA MET A 204 -24.36 25.00 19.77
C MET A 204 -24.34 26.30 20.59
N VAL A 205 -24.58 26.24 21.89
CA VAL A 205 -24.88 27.43 22.71
C VAL A 205 -23.70 28.39 22.83
N GLU A 206 -22.47 27.89 22.78
CA GLU A 206 -21.26 28.67 23.05
C GLU A 206 -20.94 29.70 21.96
N ASP A 207 -21.29 29.41 20.71
CA ASP A 207 -20.90 30.21 19.55
C ASP A 207 -22.02 31.09 18.99
N ILE A 208 -23.16 31.18 19.69
CA ILE A 208 -24.31 31.96 19.23
C ILE A 208 -24.04 33.46 19.35
N SER A 209 -24.23 34.18 18.25
CA SER A 209 -24.18 35.64 18.19
C SER A 209 -25.36 36.24 17.42
N PHE A 210 -25.61 37.53 17.64
CA PHE A 210 -26.76 38.24 17.10
C PHE A 210 -26.36 39.57 16.50
N LYS A 211 -27.08 39.95 15.45
CA LYS A 211 -26.97 41.24 14.80
C LYS A 211 -28.34 41.87 14.61
N LEU A 212 -28.54 43.07 15.15
CA LEU A 212 -29.80 43.81 14.99
C LEU A 212 -29.60 44.97 14.03
N THR A 213 -30.41 45.00 12.95
CA THR A 213 -30.46 46.12 12.00
C THR A 213 -31.77 46.89 12.19
N LYS A 214 -31.67 48.20 12.40
CA LYS A 214 -32.81 49.12 12.54
C LYS A 214 -33.40 49.52 11.18
N PRO A 215 -34.59 50.15 11.15
CA PRO A 215 -35.22 50.61 9.90
C PRO A 215 -34.40 51.61 9.09
N ASP A 216 -33.49 52.34 9.73
CA ASP A 216 -32.58 53.28 9.05
C ASP A 216 -31.27 52.64 8.58
N GLY A 217 -31.15 51.31 8.70
CA GLY A 217 -29.96 50.54 8.31
C GLY A 217 -28.85 50.53 9.35
N THR A 218 -29.01 51.25 10.47
CA THR A 218 -28.00 51.23 11.54
C THR A 218 -27.96 49.87 12.22
N GLN A 219 -26.75 49.35 12.40
CA GLN A 219 -26.48 48.08 13.06
C GLN A 219 -26.20 48.31 14.54
N VAL A 220 -26.69 47.39 15.38
CA VAL A 220 -26.49 47.36 16.81
C VAL A 220 -25.74 46.07 17.12
N ASP A 221 -24.45 46.20 17.40
CA ASP A 221 -23.56 45.09 17.71
C ASP A 221 -22.97 45.26 19.12
N GLY A 222 -22.73 44.15 19.82
CA GLY A 222 -22.01 44.11 21.10
C GLY A 222 -22.82 44.44 22.36
N LYS A 223 -22.29 44.01 23.52
CA LYS A 223 -22.91 44.18 24.85
C LYS A 223 -23.17 45.64 25.24
N ASP A 224 -22.28 46.56 24.82
CA ASP A 224 -22.37 47.98 25.18
C ASP A 224 -23.48 48.75 24.42
N SER A 225 -24.06 48.12 23.40
CA SER A 225 -25.13 48.69 22.57
C SER A 225 -26.54 48.40 23.09
N GLY A 226 -26.65 47.86 24.32
CA GLY A 226 -27.93 47.51 24.96
C GLY A 226 -28.44 46.12 24.60
N ILE A 227 -27.59 45.26 24.04
CA ILE A 227 -27.89 43.86 23.77
C ILE A 227 -27.38 43.03 24.95
N ALA A 228 -28.24 42.21 25.52
CA ALA A 228 -27.90 41.19 26.51
C ALA A 228 -28.26 39.80 25.97
N PHE A 229 -27.48 38.82 26.39
CA PHE A 229 -27.66 37.40 26.05
C PHE A 229 -27.88 36.60 27.32
N LYS A 230 -28.85 35.70 27.28
CA LYS A 230 -29.14 34.77 28.39
C LYS A 230 -29.44 33.38 27.84
N VAL A 231 -28.81 32.37 28.43
CA VAL A 231 -29.22 30.97 28.27
C VAL A 231 -30.23 30.69 29.37
N VAL A 232 -31.45 30.35 28.98
CA VAL A 232 -32.52 29.97 29.90
C VAL A 232 -32.57 28.46 29.93
N THR A 233 -32.10 27.88 31.03
CA THR A 233 -32.38 26.47 31.33
C THR A 233 -33.86 26.40 31.71
N GLY A 234 -34.72 26.09 30.73
CA GLY A 234 -36.09 25.69 31.03
C GLY A 234 -36.04 24.37 31.78
N ASP A 235 -36.93 24.18 32.77
CA ASP A 235 -37.11 22.88 33.41
C ASP A 235 -37.20 21.81 32.34
N GLU A 236 -36.36 20.78 32.49
CA GLU A 236 -36.23 19.65 31.58
C GLU A 236 -37.61 19.01 31.36
N GLY A 237 -38.27 19.40 30.28
CA GLY A 237 -39.34 18.62 29.70
C GLY A 237 -38.72 17.36 29.10
N LEU A 238 -38.36 16.40 29.96
CA LEU A 238 -37.98 15.04 29.59
C LEU A 238 -39.13 14.45 28.78
N THR A 239 -39.06 14.54 27.45
CA THR A 239 -39.89 13.74 26.58
C THR A 239 -39.29 12.36 26.53
N ALA A 240 -39.99 11.39 27.11
CA ALA A 240 -39.62 9.98 27.01
C ALA A 240 -39.70 9.57 25.52
N SER A 241 -38.55 9.49 24.85
CA SER A 241 -38.47 8.90 23.51
C SER A 241 -38.45 7.38 23.61
N ILE A 242 -39.27 6.72 22.78
CA ILE A 242 -39.38 5.25 22.70
C ILE A 242 -38.18 4.64 21.94
N SER A 243 -37.44 5.44 21.17
CA SER A 243 -36.16 5.02 20.59
C SER A 243 -35.03 5.34 21.56
N GLY A 244 -34.21 4.35 21.91
CA GLY A 244 -33.03 4.50 22.77
C GLY A 244 -31.88 5.31 22.17
N GLY A 245 -32.18 6.38 21.44
CA GLY A 245 -31.23 7.40 21.01
C GLY A 245 -30.92 8.36 22.14
N THR A 246 -29.74 8.97 22.08
CA THR A 246 -29.31 10.09 22.93
C THR A 246 -30.41 11.13 23.03
N ILE A 247 -30.80 11.48 24.26
CA ILE A 247 -31.77 12.55 24.53
C ILE A 247 -31.17 13.86 24.00
N GLU A 248 -31.76 14.44 22.97
CA GLU A 248 -31.38 15.77 22.49
C GLU A 248 -31.85 16.82 23.50
N VAL A 249 -30.92 17.26 24.35
CA VAL A 249 -31.15 18.38 25.26
C VAL A 249 -31.07 19.67 24.45
N SER A 250 -32.21 20.33 24.28
CA SER A 250 -32.28 21.68 23.70
C SER A 250 -32.27 22.74 24.80
N LYS A 251 -31.51 23.82 24.60
CA LYS A 251 -31.46 24.99 25.48
C LYS A 251 -32.17 26.16 24.83
N LYS A 252 -32.94 26.89 25.63
CA LYS A 252 -33.59 28.13 25.18
C LYS A 252 -32.60 29.29 25.32
N ILE A 253 -32.43 30.05 24.25
CA ILE A 253 -31.62 31.26 24.21
C ILE A 253 -32.53 32.47 24.13
N GLU A 254 -32.20 33.53 24.88
CA GLU A 254 -32.87 34.83 24.82
C GLU A 254 -31.88 35.95 24.51
N MET A 255 -32.09 36.63 23.38
CA MET A 255 -31.48 37.90 23.03
C MET A 255 -32.39 39.04 23.46
N ILE A 256 -31.87 39.97 24.25
CA ILE A 256 -32.63 41.10 24.80
C ILE A 256 -31.99 42.39 24.33
N TYR A 257 -32.70 43.17 23.50
CA TYR A 257 -32.30 44.52 23.12
C TYR A 257 -33.10 45.56 23.92
N THR A 258 -32.37 46.37 24.69
CA THR A 258 -32.92 47.50 25.48
C THR A 258 -32.42 48.81 24.87
N PRO A 259 -33.24 49.49 24.05
CA PRO A 259 -32.79 50.69 23.36
C PRO A 259 -32.57 51.87 24.31
N LYS A 260 -31.43 52.57 24.14
CA LYS A 260 -31.12 53.81 24.88
C LYS A 260 -31.99 55.00 24.44
N GLU A 261 -32.51 54.97 23.21
CA GLU A 261 -33.29 56.04 22.58
C GLU A 261 -34.67 55.56 22.10
N LYS A 262 -35.56 56.51 21.77
CA LYS A 262 -36.88 56.18 21.21
C LYS A 262 -36.73 55.55 19.82
N GLN A 263 -37.42 54.42 19.62
CA GLN A 263 -37.38 53.66 18.38
C GLN A 263 -38.25 54.29 17.28
N LYS A 264 -37.81 54.14 16.03
CA LYS A 264 -38.52 54.63 14.84
C LYS A 264 -39.46 53.53 14.30
N PRO A 265 -40.61 53.90 13.73
CA PRO A 265 -41.44 52.94 13.00
C PRO A 265 -40.67 52.30 11.84
N GLY A 266 -40.91 51.03 11.58
CA GLY A 266 -40.28 50.30 10.48
C GLY A 266 -40.00 48.84 10.80
N ILE A 267 -39.20 48.21 9.94
CA ILE A 267 -38.81 46.81 10.07
C ILE A 267 -37.43 46.75 10.72
N TYR A 268 -37.37 46.02 11.83
CA TYR A 268 -36.14 45.66 12.51
C TYR A 268 -35.79 44.22 12.13
N LYS A 269 -34.56 43.99 11.68
CA LYS A 269 -34.07 42.66 11.29
C LYS A 269 -33.13 42.15 12.37
N ILE A 270 -33.39 40.97 12.91
CA ILE A 270 -32.52 40.27 13.86
C ILE A 270 -31.93 39.07 13.13
N GLU A 271 -30.61 39.05 12.98
CA GLU A 271 -29.85 37.97 12.35
C GLU A 271 -29.13 37.17 13.44
N MET A 272 -29.06 35.85 13.26
CA MET A 272 -28.45 34.91 14.19
C MET A 272 -27.32 34.15 13.52
N TYR A 273 -26.24 33.95 14.26
CA TYR A 273 -25.05 33.27 13.78
C TYR A 273 -24.54 32.27 14.82
N ASN A 274 -23.93 31.19 14.35
CA ASN A 274 -23.11 30.26 15.14
C ASN A 274 -21.67 30.37 14.61
N GLY A 275 -20.81 31.04 15.36
CA GLY A 275 -19.51 31.48 14.86
C GLY A 275 -19.68 32.35 13.60
N ASP A 276 -19.09 31.92 12.48
CA ASP A 276 -19.22 32.59 11.18
C ASP A 276 -20.43 32.13 10.35
N LYS A 277 -21.18 31.12 10.81
CA LYS A 277 -22.29 30.51 10.06
C LYS A 277 -23.60 31.22 10.35
N TYR A 278 -24.32 31.60 9.29
CA TYR A 278 -25.66 32.18 9.40
C TYR A 278 -26.70 31.10 9.73
N ILE A 279 -27.40 31.27 10.85
CA ILE A 279 -28.47 30.35 11.30
C ILE A 279 -29.82 30.78 10.71
N GLY A 280 -30.11 32.08 10.73
CA GLY A 280 -31.41 32.59 10.31
C GLY A 280 -31.62 34.06 10.66
N ALA A 281 -32.79 34.57 10.28
CA ALA A 281 -33.19 35.94 10.64
C ALA A 281 -34.70 36.04 10.91
N CYS A 282 -35.04 36.99 11.77
CA CYS A 282 -36.41 37.36 12.10
C CYS A 282 -36.64 38.85 11.86
N ASN A 283 -37.78 39.19 11.27
CA ASN A 283 -38.19 40.56 11.02
C ASN A 283 -39.29 40.97 11.98
N VAL A 284 -39.10 42.10 12.66
CA VAL A 284 -40.08 42.68 13.58
C VAL A 284 -40.54 44.02 13.03
N LYS A 285 -41.84 44.14 12.74
CA LYS A 285 -42.44 45.41 12.30
C LYS A 285 -42.98 46.19 13.48
N LEU A 286 -42.43 47.38 13.71
CA LEU A 286 -42.95 48.35 14.68
C LEU A 286 -43.66 49.50 13.95
N ARG A 287 -44.79 49.95 14.51
CA ARG A 287 -45.64 51.04 14.00
C ARG A 287 -45.40 52.35 14.73
#